data_AF-A0A8J7NAM5-F1
#
_entry.id   AF-A0A8J7NAM5-F1
#
_cell.length_a   1.000
_cell.length_b   1.000
_cell.length_c   1.000
_cell.angle_alpha   90.00
_cell.angle_beta   90.00
_cell.angle_gamma   90.00
#
_symmetry.space_group_name_H-M   'P 1'
#
loop_
_entity.id
_entity.type
_entity.pdbx_description
1 polymer ?
#
loop_
_entity_poly.entity_id
_entity_poly.type
_entity_poly.pdbx_seq_one_letter_code
_entity_poly.pdbx_strand_id
1 'polypeptide(L)' 'MRGPIRRSTSMSLDSAILDEARHLGINLSQAAESGLVAAIRVERARRWKAENAGAIADYNAFIDGTGVPLAGLRKF' A
#
# COMPACT_ATOMS: atom_id res chain seq x y z
N MET A 1 -1.26 2.11 28.31
CA MET A 1 -1.55 1.37 27.06
C MET A 1 -0.33 0.54 26.69
N ARG A 2 -0.50 -0.75 26.41
CA ARG A 2 0.61 -1.63 25.99
C ARG A 2 0.91 -1.34 24.52
N GLY A 3 2.17 -1.00 24.20
CA GLY A 3 2.58 -0.79 22.81
C GLY A 3 2.40 -2.04 21.95
N PRO A 4 2.35 -1.90 20.61
CA PRO A 4 2.18 -3.03 19.71
C PRO A 4 3.28 -4.08 19.94
N ILE A 5 2.88 -5.36 19.96
CA ILE A 5 3.80 -6.49 20.12
C ILE A 5 4.66 -6.56 18.85
N ARG A 6 5.95 -6.24 18.98
CA ARG A 6 6.91 -6.35 17.88
C ARG A 6 7.50 -7.76 17.88
N ARG A 7 7.63 -8.35 16.70
CA ARG A 7 8.33 -9.62 16.50
C ARG A 7 9.66 -9.33 15.81
N SER A 8 10.75 -9.85 16.38
CA SER A 8 12.05 -9.82 15.70
C SER A 8 12.06 -10.82 14.55
N THR A 9 12.72 -10.48 13.45
CA THR A 9 12.92 -11.35 12.30
C THR A 9 14.33 -11.11 11.79
N SER A 10 15.11 -12.19 11.64
CA SER A 10 16.44 -12.12 11.03
C SER A 10 16.29 -12.15 9.51
N MET A 11 16.96 -11.24 8.82
CA MET A 11 17.02 -11.19 7.35
C MET A 11 18.46 -10.93 6.92
N SER A 12 18.86 -11.52 5.80
CA SER A 12 20.17 -11.27 5.19
C SER A 12 20.03 -10.20 4.11
N LEU A 13 20.88 -9.19 4.15
CA LEU A 13 20.98 -8.10 3.17
C LEU A 13 22.44 -7.97 2.74
N ASP A 14 22.65 -7.30 1.61
CA ASP A 14 23.99 -6.98 1.09
C ASP A 14 24.79 -6.20 2.14
N SER A 15 26.00 -6.65 2.43
CA SER A 15 26.88 -6.01 3.42
C SER A 15 27.26 -4.58 3.03
N ALA A 16 27.44 -4.28 1.73
CA ALA A 16 27.77 -2.94 1.28
C ALA A 16 26.65 -1.94 1.60
N ILE A 17 25.40 -2.35 1.43
CA ILE A 17 24.22 -1.52 1.74
C ILE A 17 24.10 -1.31 3.25
N LEU A 18 24.36 -2.36 4.05
CA LEU A 18 24.32 -2.27 5.52
C LEU A 18 25.39 -1.32 6.06
N ASP A 19 26.60 -1.41 5.50
CA ASP A 19 27.73 -0.57 5.88
C ASP A 19 27.48 0.89 5.50
N GLU A 20 26.97 1.15 4.30
CA GLU A 20 26.58 2.49 3.86
C GLU A 20 25.45 3.07 4.73
N ALA A 21 24.40 2.29 4.99
CA ALA A 21 23.30 2.71 5.86
C ALA A 21 23.78 3.05 7.27
N ARG A 22 24.73 2.27 7.81
CA ARG A 22 25.37 2.55 9.11
C ARG A 22 26.21 3.82 9.07
N HIS A 23 27.00 4.02 8.02
CA HIS A 23 27.80 5.22 7.82
C HIS A 23 26.93 6.48 7.75
N LEU A 24 25.76 6.37 7.13
CA LEU A 24 24.78 7.45 7.01
C LEU A 24 23.87 7.62 8.24
N GLY A 25 24.02 6.78 9.28
CA GLY A 25 23.20 6.85 10.49
C GLY A 25 21.73 6.46 10.28
N ILE A 26 21.43 5.68 9.23
CA ILE A 26 20.07 5.25 8.92
C ILE A 26 19.61 4.18 9.91
N ASN A 27 18.39 4.33 10.42
CA ASN A 27 17.76 3.33 11.26
C ASN A 27 17.21 2.18 10.40
N LEU A 28 17.98 1.10 10.26
CA LEU A 28 17.64 -0.06 9.43
C LEU A 28 16.26 -0.64 9.76
N SER A 29 15.95 -0.81 11.05
CA SER A 29 14.66 -1.39 11.47
C SER A 29 13.48 -0.54 11.01
N GLN A 30 13.60 0.79 11.13
CA GLN A 30 12.57 1.72 10.70
C GLN A 30 12.45 1.78 9.17
N ALA A 31 13.59 1.77 8.46
CA ALA A 31 13.62 1.75 7.01
C ALA A 31 13.00 0.46 6.44
N ALA A 32 13.36 -0.69 7.00
CA ALA A 32 12.81 -1.99 6.64
C ALA A 32 11.30 -2.07 6.92
N GLU A 33 10.85 -1.61 8.08
CA GLU A 33 9.42 -1.56 8.43
C GLU A 33 8.64 -0.69 7.43
N SER A 34 9.17 0.50 7.10
CA SER A 34 8.54 1.43 6.15
C SER A 34 8.47 0.83 4.75
N GLY A 35 9.56 0.21 4.28
CA GLY A 35 9.60 -0.48 2.99
C GLY A 35 8.61 -1.63 2.92
N LEU A 36 8.52 -2.44 3.98
CA LEU A 36 7.58 -3.56 4.04
C LEU A 36 6.12 -3.08 4.05
N VAL A 37 5.81 -2.02 4.80
CA VAL A 37 4.47 -1.41 4.80
C VAL A 37 4.09 -0.92 3.40
N ALA A 38 5.01 -0.27 2.69
CA ALA A 38 4.78 0.18 1.32
C ALA A 38 4.51 -1.01 0.37
N ALA A 39 5.35 -2.05 0.43
CA ALA A 39 5.18 -3.25 -0.39
C ALA A 39 3.85 -3.97 -0.13
N ILE A 40 3.47 -4.12 1.16
CA ILE A 40 2.18 -4.71 1.56
C ILE A 40 1.00 -3.90 1.02
N ARG A 41 1.07 -2.56 1.09
CA ARG A 41 0.00 -1.69 0.56
C ARG A 41 -0.18 -1.87 -0.94
N VAL A 42 0.91 -1.89 -1.69
CA VAL A 42 0.89 -2.11 -3.14
C VAL A 42 0.25 -3.46 -3.48
N GLU A 43 0.69 -4.53 -2.81
CA GLU A 43 0.18 -5.88 -3.10
C GLU A 43 -1.29 -6.03 -2.70
N ARG A 44 -1.71 -5.45 -1.58
CA ARG A 44 -3.13 -5.43 -1.18
C ARG A 44 -3.98 -4.68 -2.19
N ALA A 45 -3.52 -3.51 -2.66
CA ALA A 45 -4.23 -2.74 -3.67
C ALA A 45 -4.34 -3.51 -4.99
N ARG A 46 -3.28 -4.22 -5.40
CA ARG A 46 -3.27 -5.08 -6.59
C ARG A 46 -4.32 -6.19 -6.48
N ARG A 47 -4.34 -6.91 -5.34
CA ARG A 47 -5.29 -8.00 -5.09
C ARG A 47 -6.72 -7.49 -5.05
N TRP A 48 -6.97 -6.42 -4.31
CA TRP A 48 -8.30 -5.82 -4.23
C TRP A 48 -8.82 -5.40 -5.61
N LYS A 49 -7.98 -4.78 -6.44
CA LYS A 49 -8.36 -4.42 -7.83
C LYS A 49 -8.71 -5.65 -8.66
N ALA A 50 -7.95 -6.74 -8.54
CA ALA A 50 -8.23 -7.98 -9.26
C ALA A 50 -9.55 -8.62 -8.80
N GLU A 51 -9.76 -8.70 -7.48
CA GLU A 51 -10.97 -9.25 -6.87
C GLU A 51 -12.23 -8.43 -7.22
N ASN A 52 -12.09 -7.12 -7.34
CA ASN A 52 -13.22 -6.19 -7.59
C ASN A 52 -13.32 -5.78 -9.06
N ALA A 53 -12.51 -6.35 -9.96
CA ALA A 53 -12.47 -5.95 -11.37
C ALA A 53 -13.86 -6.06 -12.05
N GLY A 54 -14.61 -7.13 -11.75
CA GLY A 54 -15.98 -7.31 -12.27
C GLY A 54 -16.93 -6.24 -11.76
N ALA A 55 -17.00 -6.03 -10.45
CA ALA A 55 -17.86 -5.00 -9.86
C ALA A 55 -17.53 -3.58 -10.36
N ILE A 56 -16.24 -3.29 -10.56
CA ILE A 56 -15.80 -2.03 -11.15
C ILE A 56 -16.28 -1.91 -12.60
N ALA A 57 -16.14 -2.97 -13.41
CA ALA A 57 -16.58 -2.98 -14.80
C ALA A 57 -18.11 -2.80 -14.91
N ASP A 58 -18.88 -3.52 -14.08
CA ASP A 58 -20.34 -3.41 -14.04
C ASP A 58 -20.79 -2.00 -13.66
N TYR A 59 -20.15 -1.40 -12.65
CA TYR A 59 -20.45 -0.04 -12.22
C TYR A 59 -20.07 1.01 -13.28
N ASN A 60 -18.94 0.84 -13.96
CA ASN A 60 -18.53 1.70 -15.06
C ASN A 60 -19.53 1.62 -16.22
N ALA A 61 -19.95 0.42 -16.62
CA ALA A 61 -20.95 0.22 -17.67
C ALA A 61 -22.30 0.85 -17.30
N PHE A 62 -22.70 0.76 -16.03
CA PHE A 62 -23.89 1.46 -15.53
C PHE A 62 -23.75 2.99 -15.69
N ILE A 63 -22.63 3.58 -15.26
CA ILE A 63 -22.39 5.02 -15.42
C ILE A 63 -22.38 5.43 -16.90
N ASP A 64 -21.77 4.65 -17.78
CA ASP A 64 -21.71 4.95 -19.21
C ASP A 64 -23.12 4.96 -19.84
N GLY A 65 -24.01 4.08 -19.36
CA GLY A 65 -25.39 4.00 -19.84
C GLY A 65 -26.34 5.01 -19.21
N THR A 66 -26.23 5.30 -17.91
CA THR A 66 -27.20 6.13 -17.16
C THR A 66 -26.68 7.52 -16.80
N GLY A 67 -25.40 7.78 -17.05
CA GLY A 67 -24.68 8.93 -16.50
C GLY A 67 -24.35 8.74 -15.01
N VAL A 68 -23.57 9.68 -14.47
CA VAL A 68 -23.19 9.67 -13.05
C VAL A 68 -24.42 9.99 -12.19
N PRO A 69 -24.79 9.11 -11.25
CA PRO A 69 -25.92 9.37 -10.36
C PRO A 69 -25.76 10.69 -9.60
N LEU A 70 -26.87 11.43 -9.49
CA LEU A 70 -26.96 12.69 -8.74
C LEU A 70 -26.01 13.81 -9.22
N ALA A 71 -25.41 13.69 -10.41
CA ALA A 71 -24.51 14.71 -10.96
C ALA A 71 -25.15 16.12 -10.99
N GLY A 72 -26.47 16.20 -11.25
CA GLY A 72 -27.22 17.46 -11.27
C GLY A 72 -27.45 18.14 -9.91
N LEU A 73 -27.13 17.48 -8.79
CA LEU A 73 -27.23 18.06 -7.44
C LEU A 73 -25.89 18.56 -6.91
N ARG A 74 -24.80 18.39 -7.66
CA ARG A 74 -23.46 18.85 -7.29
C ARG A 74 -23.42 20.38 -7.35
N LYS A 75 -23.33 21.04 -6.19
CA LYS A 75 -23.05 22.48 -6.07
C LYS A 75 -21.54 22.66 -5.99
N PHE A 76 -20.95 23.31 -6.98
CA PHE A 76 -19.55 23.75 -6.99
C PHE A 76 -19.42 25.09 -6.27
#